data_AF-A0AA51F4V6-F1
#
_entry.id   AF-A0AA51F4V6-F1
#
_cell.length_a   1.000
_cell.length_b   1.000
_cell.length_c   1.000
_cell.angle_alpha   90.00
_cell.angle_beta   90.00
_cell.angle_gamma   90.00
#
_symmetry.space_group_name_H-M   'P 1'
#
loop_
_entity.id
_entity.type
_entity.pdbx_description
1 polymer ?
#
loop_
_entity_poly.entity_id
_entity_poly.type
_entity_poly.pdbx_seq_one_letter_code
_entity_poly.pdbx_strand_id
1 'polypeptide(L)'
;ESDVAGIDINMGCPKEFSIKGGMGVALLEDSDKAYKILKTLVDNISIPITCKIRIFETPEKTIEVVKKLVSSGIKAIAIHGRTRNERPQHPV
;
A
#
# COMPACT_ATOMS: atom_id res chain seq x y z
N GLU A 1 -15.66 -12.95 -4.86
CA GLU A 1 -15.50 -12.25 -6.15
C GLU A 1 -16.83 -11.84 -6.79
N SER A 2 -17.95 -12.45 -6.38
CA SER A 2 -19.30 -12.14 -6.88
C SER A 2 -19.92 -10.85 -6.32
N ASP A 3 -19.48 -10.39 -5.14
CA ASP A 3 -20.21 -9.38 -4.37
C ASP A 3 -19.53 -8.00 -4.34
N VAL A 4 -18.28 -7.92 -4.80
CA VAL A 4 -17.48 -6.70 -4.83
C VAL A 4 -16.76 -6.55 -6.15
N ALA A 5 -16.61 -5.31 -6.62
CA ALA A 5 -15.94 -5.01 -7.88
C ALA A 5 -14.39 -5.02 -7.79
N GLY A 6 -13.82 -5.09 -6.58
CA GLY A 6 -12.38 -5.08 -6.37
C GLY A 6 -12.01 -5.20 -4.89
N ILE A 7 -10.72 -5.43 -4.65
CA ILE A 7 -10.13 -5.55 -3.31
C ILE A 7 -8.97 -4.55 -3.21
N ASP A 8 -8.98 -3.72 -2.17
CA ASP A 8 -7.91 -2.77 -1.87
C ASP A 8 -7.11 -3.19 -0.63
N ILE A 9 -5.78 -3.13 -0.73
CA ILE A 9 -4.89 -3.45 0.38
C ILE A 9 -4.41 -2.18 1.05
N ASN A 10 -4.74 -2.05 2.35
CA ASN A 10 -4.30 -0.93 3.16
C ASN A 10 -2.82 -1.07 3.56
N MET A 11 -2.00 -0.16 3.03
CA MET A 11 -0.59 0.00 3.35
C MET A 11 -0.28 1.44 3.84
N GLY A 12 -1.28 2.12 4.42
CA GLY A 12 -1.18 3.54 4.79
C GLY A 12 -1.65 3.90 6.19
N CYS A 13 -2.24 2.97 6.94
CA CYS A 13 -2.70 3.23 8.31
C CYS A 13 -1.51 3.41 9.28
N PRO A 14 -1.37 4.58 9.96
CA PRO A 14 -0.30 4.83 10.91
C PRO A 14 -0.72 4.53 12.37
N LYS A 15 -1.92 3.99 12.61
CA LYS A 15 -2.40 3.72 13.96
C LYS A 15 -1.58 2.60 14.59
N GLU A 16 -1.27 2.75 15.87
CA GLU A 16 -0.36 1.86 16.59
C GLU A 16 -0.77 0.38 16.54
N PHE A 17 -2.08 0.08 16.65
CA PHE A 17 -2.58 -1.31 16.54
C PHE A 17 -2.27 -1.93 15.18
N SER A 18 -2.31 -1.14 14.10
CA SER A 18 -2.01 -1.61 12.74
C SER A 18 -0.53 -1.92 12.62
N ILE A 19 0.32 -1.02 13.14
CA ILE A 19 1.77 -1.16 13.11
C ILE A 19 2.20 -2.38 13.92
N LYS A 20 1.69 -2.56 15.14
CA LYS A 20 1.99 -3.72 15.98
C LYS A 20 1.57 -5.04 15.33
N GLY A 21 0.52 -5.03 14.51
CA GLY A 21 0.09 -6.18 13.72
C GLY A 21 0.85 -6.38 12.40
N GLY A 22 1.83 -5.53 12.08
CA GLY A 22 2.55 -5.59 10.79
C GLY A 22 1.68 -5.23 9.58
N MET A 23 0.62 -4.43 9.80
CA MET A 23 -0.36 -3.98 8.81
C MET A 23 -0.23 -2.47 8.55
N GLY A 24 -0.87 -1.98 7.49
CA GLY A 24 -0.87 -0.54 7.18
C GLY A 24 0.54 -0.08 6.83
N VAL A 25 1.00 1.02 7.42
CA VAL A 25 2.32 1.57 7.09
C VAL A 25 3.49 0.64 7.44
N ALA A 26 3.32 -0.26 8.43
CA ALA A 26 4.33 -1.27 8.73
C ALA A 26 4.49 -2.28 7.59
N LEU A 27 3.42 -2.58 6.84
CA LEU A 27 3.51 -3.41 5.65
C LEU A 27 4.21 -2.67 4.50
N LEU A 28 4.03 -1.35 4.38
CA LEU A 28 4.72 -0.54 3.38
C LEU A 28 6.24 -0.49 3.61
N GLU A 29 6.66 -0.44 4.88
CA GLU A 29 8.08 -0.50 5.28
C GLU A 29 8.73 -1.83 4.86
N ASP A 30 7.98 -2.95 4.90
CA ASP A 30 8.39 -4.26 4.35
C ASP A 30 7.87 -4.46 2.91
N SER A 31 8.44 -3.69 1.98
CA SER A 31 8.01 -3.69 0.56
C SER A 31 8.14 -5.06 -0.13
N ASP A 32 9.00 -5.96 0.34
CA ASP A 32 9.11 -7.33 -0.18
C ASP A 32 7.91 -8.18 0.19
N LYS A 33 7.49 -8.11 1.46
CA LYS A 33 6.28 -8.77 1.93
C LYS A 33 5.05 -8.18 1.26
N ALA A 34 4.97 -6.86 1.14
CA ALA A 34 3.89 -6.19 0.41
C ALA A 34 3.78 -6.67 -1.03
N TYR A 35 4.90 -6.73 -1.76
CA TYR A 35 4.94 -7.26 -3.13
C TYR A 35 4.43 -8.70 -3.20
N LYS A 36 4.91 -9.58 -2.31
CA LYS A 36 4.46 -10.98 -2.28
C LYS A 36 2.97 -11.10 -2.05
N ILE A 37 2.41 -10.35 -1.09
CA ILE A 37 0.96 -10.33 -0.84
C ILE A 37 0.19 -9.89 -2.08
N LEU A 38 0.57 -8.75 -2.68
CA LEU A 38 -0.12 -8.24 -3.86
C LEU A 38 -0.02 -9.22 -5.03
N LYS A 39 1.16 -9.80 -5.27
CA LYS A 39 1.38 -10.76 -6.35
C LYS A 39 0.53 -12.01 -6.15
N THR A 40 0.48 -12.56 -4.93
CA THR A 40 -0.40 -13.69 -4.61
C THR A 40 -1.87 -13.36 -4.85
N LEU A 41 -2.34 -12.18 -4.45
CA LEU A 41 -3.74 -11.79 -4.68
C LEU A 41 -4.04 -11.63 -6.17
N VAL A 42 -3.18 -10.93 -6.92
CA VAL A 42 -3.32 -10.73 -8.37
C VAL A 42 -3.34 -12.05 -9.12
N ASP A 43 -2.54 -13.04 -8.70
CA ASP A 43 -2.44 -14.34 -9.38
C ASP A 43 -3.63 -15.26 -9.11
N ASN A 44 -4.41 -15.03 -8.05
CA ASN A 44 -5.44 -15.95 -7.58
C ASN A 44 -6.86 -15.38 -7.56
N ILE A 45 -7.02 -14.08 -7.83
CA ILE A 45 -8.31 -13.39 -7.77
C ILE A 45 -8.62 -12.75 -9.12
N SER A 46 -9.83 -12.97 -9.65
CA SER A 46 -10.20 -12.48 -10.98
C SER A 46 -10.61 -11.00 -11.02
N ILE A 47 -11.06 -10.45 -9.89
CA ILE A 47 -11.42 -9.03 -9.76
C ILE A 47 -10.18 -8.14 -9.50
N PRO A 48 -10.21 -6.86 -9.89
CA PRO A 48 -9.12 -5.91 -9.67
C PRO A 48 -8.58 -5.88 -8.23
N ILE A 49 -7.27 -6.04 -8.10
CA ILE A 49 -6.52 -5.75 -6.87
C ILE A 49 -5.90 -4.37 -6.96
N THR A 50 -6.12 -3.55 -5.93
CA THR A 50 -5.51 -2.22 -5.79
C THR A 50 -4.82 -2.11 -4.44
N CYS A 51 -4.08 -1.02 -4.24
CA CYS A 51 -3.60 -0.71 -2.91
C CYS A 51 -3.57 0.79 -2.62
N LYS A 52 -3.57 1.10 -1.32
CA LYS A 52 -3.43 2.47 -0.81
C LYS A 52 -2.20 2.61 0.08
N ILE A 53 -1.31 3.53 -0.27
CA ILE A 53 -0.05 3.79 0.45
C ILE A 53 0.02 5.23 1.02
N ARG A 54 1.13 5.51 1.71
CA ARG A 54 1.63 6.84 2.05
C ARG A 54 2.96 7.09 1.30
N ILE A 55 3.43 8.33 1.28
CA ILE A 55 4.77 8.66 0.78
C ILE A 55 5.84 8.36 1.84
N PHE A 56 7.09 8.19 1.40
CA PHE A 56 8.27 8.18 2.25
C PHE A 56 8.86 9.60 2.37
N GLU A 57 9.84 9.76 3.25
CA GLU A 57 10.56 11.04 3.45
C GLU A 57 11.23 11.57 2.17
N THR A 58 11.56 10.68 1.22
CA THR A 58 12.13 11.08 -0.07
C THR A 58 11.27 10.63 -1.26
N PRO A 59 11.17 11.45 -2.32
CA PRO A 59 10.53 11.07 -3.57
C PRO A 59 11.15 9.81 -4.19
N GLU A 60 12.46 9.67 -4.13
CA GLU A 60 13.20 8.54 -4.71
C GLU A 60 12.76 7.22 -4.06
N LYS A 61 12.66 7.20 -2.73
CA LYS A 61 12.21 6.00 -2.00
C LYS A 61 10.75 5.68 -2.31
N THR A 62 9.91 6.71 -2.42
CA THR A 62 8.51 6.54 -2.82
C THR A 62 8.40 5.93 -4.21
N ILE A 63 9.15 6.45 -5.18
CA ILE A 63 9.16 5.97 -6.56
C ILE A 63 9.68 4.52 -6.65
N GLU A 64 10.74 4.19 -5.91
CA GLU A 64 11.29 2.82 -5.83
C GLU A 64 10.22 1.83 -5.37
N VAL A 65 9.56 2.14 -4.25
CA VAL A 65 8.52 1.27 -3.67
C VAL A 65 7.31 1.20 -4.59
N VAL A 66 6.84 2.32 -5.15
CA VAL A 66 5.71 2.33 -6.10
C VAL A 66 6.00 1.45 -7.31
N LYS A 67 7.18 1.55 -7.92
CA LYS A 67 7.57 0.71 -9.07
C LYS A 67 7.52 -0.77 -8.71
N LYS A 68 8.00 -1.14 -7.53
CA LYS A 68 7.95 -2.52 -7.02
C LYS A 68 6.52 -3.01 -6.79
N LEU A 69 5.65 -2.21 -6.17
CA LEU A 69 4.27 -2.62 -5.94
C LEU A 69 3.49 -2.72 -7.25
N VAL A 70 3.69 -1.80 -8.19
CA VAL A 70 3.05 -1.84 -9.52
C VAL A 70 3.47 -3.06 -10.32
N SER A 71 4.72 -3.52 -10.21
CA SER A 71 5.18 -4.72 -10.92
C SER A 71 4.51 -6.02 -10.46
N SER A 72 3.77 -6.01 -9.35
CA SER A 72 2.96 -7.16 -8.92
C SER A 72 1.71 -7.37 -9.77
N GLY A 73 1.33 -6.38 -10.59
CA GLY A 73 0.13 -6.43 -11.45
C GLY A 73 -1.14 -5.80 -10.86
N ILE A 74 -1.02 -5.03 -9.78
CA ILE A 74 -2.15 -4.23 -9.26
C ILE A 74 -2.71 -3.30 -10.35
N LYS A 75 -4.02 -3.07 -10.31
CA LYS A 75 -4.73 -2.26 -11.32
C LYS A 75 -4.65 -0.76 -11.05
N ALA A 76 -4.53 -0.37 -9.78
CA ALA A 76 -4.38 1.02 -9.39
C ALA A 76 -3.65 1.12 -8.04
N ILE A 77 -3.05 2.29 -7.80
CA ILE A 77 -2.44 2.66 -6.54
C ILE A 77 -2.94 4.04 -6.10
N ALA A 78 -3.48 4.13 -4.89
CA ALA A 78 -3.86 5.38 -4.25
C ALA A 78 -2.74 5.83 -3.32
N ILE A 79 -2.31 7.10 -3.43
CA ILE A 79 -1.22 7.64 -2.63
C ILE A 79 -1.76 8.76 -1.75
N HIS A 80 -1.64 8.59 -0.43
CA HIS A 80 -1.77 9.72 0.49
C HIS A 80 -0.42 10.45 0.52
N GLY A 81 -0.38 11.69 0.02
CA GLY A 81 0.80 12.56 0.00
C GLY A 81 1.29 13.04 1.37
N ARG A 82 1.16 12.22 2.42
CA ARG A 82 1.74 12.47 3.74
C ARG A 82 2.57 11.28 4.16
N THR A 83 3.69 11.52 4.83
CA THR A 83 4.50 10.48 5.47
C THR A 83 3.74 9.86 6.64
N ARG A 84 4.31 8.81 7.24
CA ARG A 84 3.74 8.14 8.41
C ARG A 84 3.46 9.08 9.57
N ASN A 85 4.39 10.02 9.82
CA ASN A 85 4.41 10.85 11.01
C ASN A 85 3.57 12.13 10.85
N GLU A 86 3.23 12.48 9.62
CA GLU A 86 2.43 13.65 9.30
C GLU A 86 0.94 13.45 9.63
N ARG A 87 0.43 14.44 10.37
CA ARG A 87 -0.96 14.54 10.84
C ARG A 87 -1.79 15.44 9.91
N PRO A 88 -3.13 15.46 10.01
CA PRO A 88 -3.99 16.26 9.12
C PRO A 88 -3.67 17.76 9.06
N GLN A 89 -3.03 18.32 10.09
CA GLN A 89 -2.63 19.74 10.13
C GLN A 89 -1.40 20.05 9.26
N HIS A 90 -0.62 19.04 8.90
CA HIS A 90 0.53 19.21 8.02
C HIS A 90 0.03 19.38 6.59
N PRO A 91 0.67 20.25 5.78
CA PRO A 91 0.33 20.38 4.37
C PRO A 91 0.54 19.04 3.62
N VAL A 92 -0.01 18.97 2.41
CA VAL A 92 0.22 17.89 1.43
C VAL A 92 1.04 18.48 0.30
#